data_AF-A0A896WB22-F1
#
_entry.id   AF-A0A896WB22-F1
#
_cell.length_a   1.000
_cell.length_b   1.000
_cell.length_c   1.000
_cell.angle_alpha   90.00
_cell.angle_beta   90.00
_cell.angle_gamma   90.00
#
_symmetry.space_group_name_H-M   'P 1'
#
loop_
_entity.id
_entity.type
_entity.pdbx_description
1 polymer ?
#
loop_
_entity_poly.entity_id
_entity_poly.type
_entity_poly.pdbx_seq_one_letter_code
_entity_poly.pdbx_strand_id
1 'polypeptide(L)'
;MSQPSEQENNKTMPKAWTWSENKAFEDGLARYPEDYMEGRWEKVAALVPGRSPAEVEEHYQLLVQDIANIEAGLVSLPCYSDVNASTKK
;
A
#
# COMPACT_ATOMS: atom_id res chain seq x y z
N MET A 1 24.99 -2.42 41.08
CA MET A 1 24.24 -3.45 40.34
C MET A 1 22.79 -3.01 40.28
N SER A 2 22.35 -2.44 39.16
CA SER A 2 20.94 -2.34 38.77
C SER A 2 20.93 -2.28 37.25
N GLN A 3 20.24 -3.24 36.64
CA GLN A 3 20.27 -3.55 35.21
C GLN A 3 19.72 -2.40 34.34
N PRO A 4 20.30 -2.12 33.16
CA PRO A 4 19.67 -1.28 32.15
C PRO A 4 18.61 -2.09 31.37
N SER A 5 17.49 -1.42 31.13
CA SER A 5 16.30 -1.82 30.39
C SER A 5 16.58 -2.64 29.13
N GLU A 6 16.09 -3.87 29.10
CA GLU A 6 15.90 -4.66 27.89
C GLU A 6 14.82 -3.97 27.05
N GLN A 7 15.25 -3.22 26.04
CA GLN A 7 14.37 -2.80 24.95
C GLN A 7 14.00 -4.05 24.15
N GLU A 8 12.88 -4.66 24.55
CA GLU A 8 12.29 -5.81 23.87
C GLU A 8 11.91 -5.45 22.44
N ASN A 9 12.69 -6.01 21.54
CA ASN A 9 12.43 -6.32 20.15
C ASN A 9 11.02 -6.92 19.92
N ASN A 10 10.00 -6.08 19.74
CA ASN A 10 8.73 -6.52 19.18
C ASN A 10 8.20 -5.55 18.10
N LYS A 11 9.08 -5.05 17.22
CA LYS A 11 8.60 -4.46 15.95
C LYS A 11 8.00 -5.60 15.12
N THR A 12 6.71 -5.84 15.30
CA THR A 12 5.94 -6.79 14.51
C THR A 12 6.23 -6.48 13.04
N MET A 13 6.81 -7.43 12.32
CA MET A 13 7.04 -7.25 10.89
C MET A 13 5.70 -6.90 10.24
N PRO A 14 5.63 -5.86 9.39
CA PRO A 14 4.38 -5.47 8.77
C PRO A 14 3.82 -6.67 8.00
N LYS A 15 2.60 -7.08 8.36
CA LYS A 15 1.91 -8.17 7.69
C LYS A 15 1.70 -7.79 6.22
N ALA A 16 2.22 -8.59 5.29
CA ALA A 16 2.03 -8.36 3.86
C ALA A 16 0.53 -8.26 3.51
N TRP A 17 0.17 -7.31 2.64
CA TRP A 17 -1.19 -7.14 2.17
C TRP A 17 -1.58 -8.28 1.22
N THR A 18 -2.64 -8.99 1.56
CA THR A 18 -3.22 -9.99 0.67
C THR A 18 -4.02 -9.32 -0.44
N TRP A 19 -4.25 -10.03 -1.55
CA TRP A 19 -5.06 -9.50 -2.67
C TRP A 19 -6.46 -9.06 -2.21
N SER A 20 -7.12 -9.85 -1.36
CA SER A 20 -8.45 -9.53 -0.84
C SER A 20 -8.45 -8.29 0.07
N GLU A 21 -7.42 -8.13 0.91
CA GLU A 21 -7.26 -6.93 1.75
C GLU A 21 -7.03 -5.69 0.87
N ASN A 22 -6.15 -5.79 -0.14
CA ASN A 22 -5.86 -4.68 -1.05
C ASN A 22 -7.10 -4.27 -1.85
N LYS A 23 -7.87 -5.26 -2.34
CA LYS A 23 -9.13 -4.99 -3.04
C LYS A 23 -10.13 -4.25 -2.15
N ALA A 24 -10.32 -4.70 -0.91
CA ALA A 24 -11.21 -4.04 0.04
C ALA A 24 -10.74 -2.63 0.40
N PHE A 25 -9.42 -2.42 0.47
CA PHE A 25 -8.81 -1.11 0.65
C PHE A 25 -9.11 -0.18 -0.54
N GLU A 26 -8.91 -0.62 -1.78
CA GLU A 26 -9.24 0.15 -2.99
C GLU A 26 -10.73 0.51 -3.06
N ASP A 27 -11.62 -0.46 -2.78
CA ASP A 27 -13.06 -0.21 -2.68
C ASP A 27 -13.39 0.84 -1.60
N GLY A 28 -12.65 0.81 -0.48
CA GLY A 28 -12.74 1.79 0.59
C GLY A 28 -12.31 3.19 0.15
N LEU A 29 -11.19 3.32 -0.57
CA LEU A 29 -10.73 4.60 -1.12
C LEU A 29 -11.73 5.20 -2.12
N ALA A 30 -12.37 4.35 -2.93
CA ALA A 30 -13.40 4.79 -3.88
C ALA A 30 -14.65 5.34 -3.16
N ARG A 31 -15.00 4.78 -1.99
CA ARG A 31 -16.15 5.19 -1.19
C ARG A 31 -15.86 6.41 -0.31
N TYR A 32 -14.62 6.55 0.16
CA TYR A 32 -14.17 7.63 1.02
C TYR A 32 -13.00 8.36 0.34
N PRO A 33 -13.30 9.33 -0.55
CA PRO A 33 -12.29 10.08 -1.29
C PRO A 33 -11.45 10.97 -0.37
N GLU A 34 -10.40 11.58 -0.90
CA GLU A 34 -9.45 12.39 -0.12
C GLU A 34 -10.07 13.62 0.55
N ASP A 35 -11.10 14.20 -0.07
CA ASP A 35 -11.87 15.31 0.50
C ASP A 35 -12.74 14.91 1.72
N TYR A 36 -12.77 13.61 2.06
CA TYR A 36 -13.45 13.11 3.25
C TYR A 36 -12.61 13.42 4.50
N MET A 37 -12.84 14.59 5.10
CA MET A 37 -11.95 15.20 6.11
C MET A 37 -11.91 14.50 7.49
N GLU A 38 -12.93 13.73 7.88
CA GLU A 38 -13.03 13.20 9.25
C GLU A 38 -13.26 11.69 9.27
N GLY A 39 -12.28 10.94 9.76
CA GLY A 39 -12.42 9.51 10.01
C GLY A 39 -12.24 8.62 8.77
N ARG A 40 -11.56 9.12 7.72
CA ARG A 40 -11.37 8.39 6.46
C ARG A 40 -10.75 7.02 6.70
N TRP A 41 -9.64 6.99 7.44
CA TRP A 41 -8.88 5.78 7.68
C TRP A 41 -9.62 4.79 8.57
N GLU A 42 -10.38 5.27 9.54
CA GLU A 42 -11.25 4.47 10.39
C GLU A 42 -12.35 3.80 9.58
N LYS A 43 -12.95 4.53 8.62
CA LYS A 43 -13.98 3.97 7.75
C LYS A 43 -13.43 2.99 6.73
N VAL A 44 -12.24 3.23 6.19
CA VAL A 44 -11.58 2.29 5.28
C VAL A 44 -11.12 1.04 6.05
N ALA A 45 -10.52 1.19 7.23
CA ALA A 45 -10.12 0.06 8.09
C ALA A 45 -11.32 -0.80 8.49
N ALA A 46 -12.50 -0.20 8.71
CA ALA A 46 -13.72 -0.95 8.98
C ALA A 46 -14.14 -1.89 7.81
N LEU A 47 -13.67 -1.63 6.59
CA LEU A 47 -13.90 -2.48 5.41
C LEU A 47 -12.80 -3.53 5.17
N VAL A 48 -11.65 -3.39 5.84
CA VAL A 48 -10.48 -4.27 5.66
C VAL A 48 -10.25 -5.09 6.93
N PRO A 49 -10.75 -6.35 7.00
CA PRO A 49 -10.67 -7.15 8.22
C PRO A 49 -9.22 -7.36 8.67
N GLY A 50 -8.94 -7.03 9.93
CA GLY A 50 -7.63 -7.27 10.53
C GLY A 50 -6.56 -6.23 10.18
N ARG A 51 -6.94 -5.06 9.65
CA ARG A 51 -6.08 -3.89 9.50
C ARG A 51 -6.52 -2.74 10.38
N SER A 52 -5.55 -2.07 10.98
CA SER A 52 -5.78 -0.85 11.75
C SER A 52 -5.84 0.40 10.85
N PRO A 53 -6.45 1.50 11.30
CA PRO A 53 -6.44 2.77 10.56
C PRO A 53 -5.02 3.26 10.24
N ALA A 54 -4.06 3.04 11.14
CA ALA A 54 -2.65 3.40 10.93
C ALA A 54 -2.00 2.58 9.80
N GLU A 55 -2.25 1.26 9.75
CA GLU A 55 -1.75 0.42 8.64
C GLU A 55 -2.38 0.79 7.30
N VAL A 56 -3.65 1.20 7.31
CA VAL A 56 -4.36 1.69 6.11
C VAL A 56 -3.74 3.00 5.61
N GLU A 57 -3.46 3.93 6.52
CA GLU A 57 -2.80 5.20 6.19
C GLU A 57 -1.38 4.98 5.64
N GLU A 58 -0.58 4.11 6.28
CA GLU A 58 0.76 3.74 5.80
C GLU A 58 0.70 3.13 4.39
N HIS A 59 -0.23 2.20 4.16
CA HIS A 59 -0.40 1.58 2.84
C HIS A 59 -0.82 2.58 1.76
N TYR A 60 -1.67 3.55 2.12
CA TYR A 60 -2.02 4.66 1.22
C TYR A 60 -0.82 5.54 0.87
N GLN A 61 0.02 5.89 1.85
CA GLN A 61 1.22 6.68 1.59
C GLN A 61 2.20 5.97 0.65
N LEU A 62 2.37 4.65 0.80
CA LEU A 62 3.17 3.84 -0.12
C LEU A 62 2.58 3.85 -1.53
N LEU A 63 1.25 3.71 -1.67
CA LEU A 63 0.58 3.79 -2.98
C LEU A 63 0.81 5.16 -3.66
N VAL A 64 0.67 6.26 -2.92
CA VAL A 64 0.92 7.61 -3.46
C VAL A 64 2.38 7.75 -3.90
N GLN A 65 3.32 7.23 -3.10
CA GLN A 65 4.73 7.27 -3.43
C GLN A 65 5.06 6.44 -4.69
N ASP A 66 4.46 5.25 -4.84
CA ASP A 66 4.63 4.41 -6.02
C ASP A 66 4.07 5.10 -7.28
N ILE A 67 2.90 5.73 -7.19
CA ILE A 67 2.33 6.52 -8.30
C ILE A 67 3.29 7.66 -8.68
N ALA A 68 3.77 8.42 -7.69
CA ALA A 68 4.71 9.52 -7.94
C ALA A 68 6.01 9.03 -8.60
N ASN A 69 6.51 7.85 -8.20
CA ASN A 69 7.69 7.25 -8.81
C ASN A 69 7.44 6.82 -10.26
N ILE A 70 6.25 6.29 -10.57
CA ILE A 70 5.84 5.94 -11.93
C ILE A 70 5.77 7.20 -12.80
N GLU A 71 5.12 8.26 -12.31
CA GLU A 71 4.97 9.53 -13.02
C GLU A 71 6.31 10.25 -13.25
N ALA A 72 7.23 10.13 -12.29
CA ALA A 72 8.59 10.67 -12.40
C ALA A 72 9.51 9.84 -13.32
N GLY A 73 9.04 8.70 -13.86
CA GLY A 73 9.86 7.80 -14.69
C GLY A 73 10.96 7.08 -13.90
N LEU A 74 10.82 6.98 -12.57
CA LEU A 74 11.76 6.29 -11.68
C LEU A 74 11.50 4.78 -11.60
N VAL A 75 10.45 4.29 -12.24
CA VAL A 75 10.17 2.86 -12.38
C VAL A 75 10.75 2.36 -13.70
N SER A 76 11.61 1.35 -13.63
CA SER A 76 12.12 0.66 -14.82
C SER A 76 10.96 0.02 -15.57
N LEU A 77 10.72 0.45 -16.82
CA LEU A 77 9.75 -0.20 -17.68
C LEU A 77 10.18 -1.66 -17.87
N PRO A 78 9.28 -2.63 -17.75
CA PRO A 78 9.55 -3.98 -18.17
C PRO A 78 10.06 -3.97 -19.61
N CYS A 79 11.04 -4.82 -19.92
CA CYS A 79 11.39 -5.12 -21.30
C CYS A 79 10.22 -5.89 -21.92
N TYR A 80 9.18 -5.15 -22.32
CA TYR A 80 8.13 -5.63 -23.18
C TYR A 80 8.78 -5.80 -24.55
N SER A 81 9.53 -6.89 -24.75
CA SER A 81 9.96 -7.26 -26.08
C SER A 81 8.70 -7.30 -26.94
N ASP A 82 8.67 -6.47 -27.98
CA ASP A 82 7.58 -6.43 -28.93
C ASP A 82 7.45 -7.81 -29.59
N VAL A 83 6.62 -8.68 -29.01
CA VAL A 83 6.27 -9.99 -29.59
C VAL A 83 5.50 -9.86 -30.91
N ASN A 84 5.41 -8.64 -31.48
CA ASN A 84 4.76 -8.34 -32.75
C ASN A 84 5.66 -7.62 -33.78
N ALA A 85 6.97 -7.52 -33.58
CA ALA A 85 7.87 -7.05 -34.64
C ALA A 85 8.52 -8.24 -35.37
N SER A 86 7.74 -8.92 -36.24
CA SER A 86 8.17 -9.64 -37.47
C SER A 86 7.34 -10.89 -37.74
N THR A 87 6.06 -10.72 -38.09
CA THR A 87 5.36 -11.72 -38.91
C THR A 87 5.20 -11.17 -40.33
N LYS A 88 6.13 -11.56 -41.21
CA LYS A 88 5.93 -11.90 -42.64
C LYS A 88 5.39 -10.83 -43.60
N LYS A 89 6.24 -10.36 -44.53
CA LYS A 89 6.14 -10.71 -45.96
C LYS A 89 7.45 -10.47 -46.70
#